data_AF-A0A2H3C154-F1
#
_entry.id   AF-A0A2H3C154-F1
#
_cell.length_a   1.000
_cell.length_b   1.000
_cell.length_c   1.000
_cell.angle_alpha   90.00
_cell.angle_beta   90.00
_cell.angle_gamma   90.00
#
_symmetry.space_group_name_H-M   'P 1'
#
loop_
_entity.id
_entity.type
_entity.pdbx_description
1 polymer ?
#
loop_
_entity_poly.entity_id
_entity_poly.type
_entity_poly.pdbx_seq_one_letter_code
_entity_poly.pdbx_strand_id
1 'polypeptide(L)' 'MLGKLVHLGIDAIIISAFLAGVKRTTGLTPALGQVPNKDIRQLLRSYLEMGEYTFDFAVVIFGRSSSFERTR' A
#
# COMPACT_ATOMS: atom_id res chain seq x y z
N MET A 1 -14.10 8.30 -19.51
CA MET A 1 -14.32 7.65 -18.19
C MET A 1 -13.17 6.73 -17.80
N LEU A 2 -12.64 5.90 -18.72
CA LEU A 2 -11.54 4.96 -18.43
C LEU A 2 -10.30 5.60 -17.78
N GLY A 3 -9.82 6.74 -18.30
CA GLY A 3 -8.65 7.42 -17.73
C GLY A 3 -8.83 7.81 -16.25
N LYS A 4 -10.02 8.28 -15.85
CA LYS A 4 -10.31 8.65 -14.46
C LYS A 4 -10.33 7.42 -13.54
N LEU A 5 -10.84 6.28 -14.02
CA LEU A 5 -10.81 5.02 -13.26
C LEU A 5 -9.38 4.52 -13.05
N VAL A 6 -8.54 4.61 -14.09
CA VAL A 6 -7.12 4.24 -13.99
C VAL A 6 -6.40 5.11 -12.98
N HIS A 7 -6.59 6.43 -13.02
CA HIS A 7 -6.00 7.34 -12.03
C HIS A 7 -6.42 7.01 -10.60
N LEU A 8 -7.72 6.81 -10.35
CA LEU A 8 -8.22 6.44 -9.02
C LEU A 8 -7.67 5.09 -8.55
N GLY A 9 -7.49 4.13 -9.46
CA GLY A 9 -6.86 2.85 -9.15
C GLY A 9 -5.39 3.00 -8.75
N ILE A 10 -4.63 3.81 -9.50
CA ILE A 10 -3.22 4.12 -9.18
C ILE A 10 -3.13 4.85 -7.84
N ASP A 11 -3.98 5.86 -7.61
CA ASP A 11 -4.01 6.62 -6.37
C ASP A 11 -4.29 5.71 -5.17
N ALA A 12 -5.24 4.78 -5.30
CA ALA A 12 -5.52 3.80 -4.26
C ALA A 12 -4.30 2.89 -3.97
N ILE A 13 -3.64 2.38 -5.01
CA ILE A 13 -2.43 1.56 -4.83
C ILE A 13 -1.34 2.35 -4.09
N ILE A 14 -1.11 3.62 -4.48
CA ILE A 14 -0.09 4.48 -3.86
C ILE A 14 -0.44 4.75 -2.39
N ILE A 15 -1.70 5.10 -2.09
CA ILE A 15 -2.15 5.32 -0.70
C ILE A 15 -1.92 4.06 0.13
N SER A 16 -2.25 2.89 -0.40
CA SER A 16 -2.04 1.63 0.31
C SER A 16 -0.56 1.34 0.56
N ALA A 17 0.31 1.55 -0.44
CA ALA A 17 1.75 1.38 -0.29
C ALA A 17 2.36 2.38 0.73
N PHE A 18 1.86 3.62 0.77
CA PHE A 18 2.24 4.59 1.80
C PHE A 18 1.86 4.09 3.20
N LEU A 19 0.63 3.61 3.40
CA LEU A 19 0.18 3.06 4.68
C LEU A 19 1.01 1.84 5.11
N ALA A 20 1.43 1.00 4.17
CA ALA A 20 2.36 -0.10 4.44
C ALA A 20 3.71 0.42 4.98
N GLY A 21 4.25 1.49 4.39
CA GLY A 21 5.45 2.16 4.89
C GLY A 21 5.27 2.72 6.32
N VAL A 22 4.15 3.38 6.59
CA VAL A 22 3.80 3.87 7.95
C VAL A 22 3.77 2.71 8.95
N LYS A 23 3.10 1.61 8.63
CA LYS A 23 3.03 0.41 9.48
C LYS A 23 4.41 -0.16 9.79
N ARG A 24 5.29 -0.26 8.79
CA ARG A 24 6.65 -0.83 8.95
C ARG A 24 7.59 0.04 9.78
N THR A 25 7.41 1.36 9.72
CA THR A 25 8.29 2.33 10.40
C THR A 25 7.81 2.70 11.79
N THR A 26 6.49 2.66 12.05
CA THR A 26 5.89 3.13 13.31
C THR A 26 5.07 2.06 14.04
N GLY A 27 4.69 0.97 13.38
CA GLY A 27 3.74 -0.01 13.89
C GLY A 27 2.27 0.40 13.79
N LEU A 28 1.96 1.61 13.33
CA LEU A 28 0.58 2.11 13.21
C LEU A 28 -0.13 1.55 11.98
N THR A 29 -1.38 1.14 12.14
CA THR A 29 -2.24 0.63 11.06
C THR A 29 -3.67 1.14 11.24
N PRO A 30 -4.46 1.34 10.16
CA PRO A 30 -5.87 1.67 10.28
C PRO A 30 -6.62 0.71 11.20
N ALA A 31 -7.46 1.24 12.08
CA ALA A 31 -8.17 0.50 13.10
C ALA A 31 -9.36 -0.28 12.51
N LEU A 32 -9.07 -1.33 11.74
CA LEU A 32 -10.09 -2.13 11.05
C LEU A 32 -11.12 -2.78 11.99
N GLY A 33 -10.79 -2.93 13.28
CA GLY A 33 -11.74 -3.37 14.31
C GLY A 33 -12.95 -2.46 14.48
N GLN A 34 -12.81 -1.16 14.15
CA GLN A 34 -13.90 -0.18 14.22
C GLN A 34 -14.88 -0.29 13.04
N VAL A 35 -14.54 -1.03 11.99
CA VAL A 35 -15.42 -1.22 10.82
C VAL A 35 -16.48 -2.27 11.17
N PRO A 36 -17.78 -1.91 11.24
CA PRO A 36 -18.82 -2.83 11.73
C PRO A 36 -19.07 -3.98 10.75
N ASN A 37 -19.13 -3.66 9.46
CA ASN A 37 -19.43 -4.63 8.41
C ASN A 37 -18.21 -5.53 8.14
N LYS A 38 -18.41 -6.84 8.23
CA LYS A 38 -17.35 -7.84 8.05
C LYS A 38 -16.76 -7.85 6.64
N ASP A 39 -17.58 -7.69 5.62
CA ASP A 39 -17.15 -7.76 4.22
C ASP A 39 -16.36 -6.52 3.83
N ILE A 40 -16.81 -5.33 4.25
CA ILE A 40 -16.05 -4.08 4.08
C ILE A 40 -14.71 -4.16 4.81
N ARG A 41 -14.72 -4.70 6.04
CA ARG A 41 -13.48 -4.91 6.80
C ARG A 41 -12.53 -5.86 6.08
N GLN A 42 -13.03 -6.94 5.47
CA GLN A 42 -12.22 -7.86 4.69
C GLN A 42 -11.66 -7.19 3.44
N LEU A 43 -12.47 -6.40 2.74
CA LEU A 43 -12.02 -5.63 1.57
C LEU A 43 -10.90 -4.66 1.95
N LEU A 44 -11.04 -3.94 3.07
CA LEU A 44 -10.00 -3.04 3.58
C LEU A 44 -8.73 -3.79 4.00
N ARG A 45 -8.84 -5.00 4.57
CA ARG A 45 -7.67 -5.87 4.84
C ARG A 45 -6.93 -6.19 3.55
N SER A 46 -7.63 -6.72 2.55
CA SER A 46 -7.03 -7.06 1.26
C SER A 46 -6.44 -5.85 0.54
N TYR A 47 -7.09 -4.69 0.65
CA TYR A 47 -6.56 -3.43 0.13
C TYR A 47 -5.25 -3.02 0.81
N LEU A 48 -5.15 -3.11 2.14
CA LEU A 48 -3.91 -2.80 2.87
C LEU A 48 -2.80 -3.84 2.60
N GLU A 49 -3.14 -5.12 2.48
CA GLU A 49 -2.22 -6.19 2.10
C GLU A 49 -1.63 -5.94 0.70
N MET A 50 -2.45 -5.46 -0.25
CA MET A 50 -1.97 -5.04 -1.58
C MET A 50 -0.92 -3.94 -1.49
N GLY A 51 -1.04 -3.02 -0.52
CA GLY A 51 -0.06 -1.98 -0.26
C GLY A 51 1.28 -2.54 0.20
N GLU A 52 1.26 -3.54 1.08
CA GLU A 52 2.48 -4.22 1.54
C GLU A 52 3.20 -4.90 0.37
N TYR A 53 2.47 -5.66 -0.46
CA TYR A 53 3.03 -6.28 -1.66
C TYR A 53 3.59 -5.25 -2.66
N THR A 54 2.85 -4.16 -2.88
CA THR A 54 3.29 -3.08 -3.78
C THR A 54 4.57 -2.42 -3.27
N PHE A 55 4.64 -2.16 -1.97
CA PHE A 55 5.81 -1.58 -1.32
C PHE A 55 7.03 -2.51 -1.45
N ASP A 56 6.86 -3.82 -1.20
CA ASP A 56 7.92 -4.81 -1.37
C ASP A 56 8.42 -4.87 -2.81
N PHE A 57 7.49 -4.89 -3.76
CA PHE A 57 7.83 -4.88 -5.18
C PHE A 57 8.60 -3.62 -5.58
N ALA A 58 8.19 -2.45 -5.08
CA ALA A 58 8.90 -1.19 -5.31
C ALA A 58 10.33 -1.26 -4.75
N VAL A 59 10.52 -1.78 -3.53
CA VAL A 59 11.86 -1.96 -2.94
C VAL A 59 12.72 -2.91 -3.77
N VAL A 60 12.15 -3.99 -4.32
CA VAL A 60 12.88 -4.90 -5.22
C VAL A 60 13.31 -4.18 -6.50
N ILE A 61 12.44 -3.38 -7.11
CA ILE A 61 12.76 -2.60 -8.30
C ILE A 61 13.86 -1.57 -7.98
N PHE A 62 13.71 -0.81 -6.91
CA PHE A 62 14.66 0.22 -6.50
C PHE A 62 16.03 -0.41 -6.19
N GLY A 63 16.06 -1.52 -5.46
CA GLY A 63 17.31 -2.22 -5.12
C GLY A 63 18.03 -2.85 -6.32
N ARG A 64 17.38 -2.96 -7.49
CA ARG A 64 17.98 -3.39 -8.76
C ARG A 64 18.35 -2.23 -9.68
N SER A 65 17.87 -1.02 -9.39
CA SER A 65 18.11 0.16 -10.20
C SER A 65 19.43 0.82 -9.80
N SER A 66 20.23 1.24 -10.77
CA SER A 66 21.45 2.04 -10.53
C SER A 66 21.15 3.45 -10.03
N SER A 67 19.89 3.89 -10.09
CA SER A 67 19.47 5.22 -9.62
C SER A 67 19.25 5.29 -8.11
N PHE A 68 19.29 4.15 -7.41
CA PHE A 68 19.10 4.07 -5.97
C PHE A 68 20.30 3.42 -5.30
N GLU A 69 20.63 3.88 -4.10
CA GLU A 69 21.69 3.31 -3.26
C GLU A 69 21.12 2.85 -1.91
N ARG A 70 21.77 1.87 -1.28
CA ARG A 70 21.48 1.49 0.11
C ARG A 70 22.41 2.27 1.02
N THR A 71 21.84 3.13 1.86
CA THR A 71 22.59 3.98 2.80
C THR A 71 22.71 3.39 4.20
N ARG A 72 22.09 2.23 4.46
CA ARG A 72 22.11 1.50 5.72
C ARG A 72 22.33 0.01 5.50
#